data_AF-A0A859FC41-F1
#
_entry.id   AF-A0A859FC41-F1
#
_cell.length_a   1.000
_cell.length_b   1.000
_cell.length_c   1.000
_cell.angle_alpha   90.00
_cell.angle_beta   90.00
_cell.angle_gamma   90.00
#
_symmetry.space_group_name_H-M   'P 1'
#
loop_
_entity.id
_entity.type
_entity.pdbx_description
1 polymer ?
#
loop_
_entity_poly.entity_id
_entity_poly.type
_entity_poly.pdbx_seq_one_letter_code
_entity_poly.pdbx_strand_id
1 'polypeptide(L)'
;MKRWLIAAVAFVFAFVPFFENNEVRASSIADQVISAGNAQLGTPYRYGGTTTSGFDCSGFTRYAFDQAGISLPRTAAQQYEVGTPVSRSNLQRGDLVFFNTVGGISHNGIYIGNNQFIHSSSSQGVSIASLGNSYWAPRYVGAKRVIQEEVEVAAASYEEVDVTINGSALNTDQSAVLTNNGSTLVPMRAIFEELGADVDFDNASKTVKGSQGEMTISLTIGNEVAYTSASSIQLNEPAQLVNGHTLVPLRVVAEAFGASVDWDAQTRKVTISN
;
A
#
# COMPACT_ATOMS: atom_id res chain seq x y z
N MET A 1 12.57 -76.02 5.71
CA MET A 1 11.95 -75.09 4.74
C MET A 1 11.44 -73.87 5.52
N LYS A 2 12.15 -72.74 5.45
CA LYS A 2 11.83 -71.51 6.21
C LYS A 2 10.75 -70.73 5.43
N ARG A 3 9.58 -70.53 6.04
CA ARG A 3 8.48 -69.73 5.47
C ARG A 3 8.76 -68.26 5.79
N TRP A 4 8.95 -67.44 4.76
CA TRP A 4 9.06 -65.99 4.88
C TRP A 4 7.65 -65.39 4.91
N LEU A 5 7.27 -64.72 6.01
CA LEU A 5 6.13 -63.81 6.02
C LEU A 5 6.55 -62.52 5.31
N ILE A 6 5.89 -62.19 4.20
CA ILE A 6 5.96 -60.85 3.59
C ILE A 6 4.89 -60.02 4.28
N ALA A 7 5.31 -59.05 5.09
CA ALA A 7 4.41 -58.02 5.63
C ALA A 7 4.07 -57.04 4.49
N ALA A 8 2.81 -57.02 4.07
CA ALA A 8 2.29 -56.03 3.14
C ALA A 8 2.09 -54.70 3.90
N VAL A 9 2.96 -53.73 3.66
CA VAL A 9 2.77 -52.35 4.12
C VAL A 9 1.76 -51.69 3.17
N ALA A 10 0.53 -51.54 3.62
CA ALA A 10 -0.49 -50.78 2.90
C ALA A 10 -0.16 -49.28 3.01
N PHE A 11 0.34 -48.69 1.93
CA PHE A 11 0.53 -47.24 1.82
C PHE A 11 -0.84 -46.60 1.57
N VAL A 12 -1.48 -46.10 2.62
CA VAL A 12 -2.68 -45.28 2.50
C VAL A 12 -2.24 -43.93 1.92
N PHE A 13 -2.36 -43.77 0.60
CA PHE A 13 -2.35 -42.45 -0.01
C PHE A 13 -3.61 -41.73 0.44
N ALA A 14 -3.51 -40.95 1.52
CA ALA A 14 -4.51 -39.96 1.83
C ALA A 14 -4.53 -38.97 0.65
N PHE A 15 -5.58 -39.05 -0.16
CA PHE A 15 -5.89 -38.05 -1.17
C PHE A 15 -6.25 -36.78 -0.39
N VAL A 16 -5.25 -35.97 -0.06
CA VAL A 16 -5.48 -34.62 0.47
C VAL A 16 -5.96 -33.83 -0.74
N PRO A 17 -7.23 -33.41 -0.82
CA PRO A 17 -7.63 -32.47 -1.85
C PRO A 17 -6.78 -31.22 -1.63
N PHE A 18 -5.86 -30.97 -2.55
CA PHE A 18 -5.19 -29.69 -2.65
C PHE A 18 -6.27 -28.72 -3.10
N PHE A 19 -6.99 -28.15 -2.13
CA PHE A 19 -7.83 -26.99 -2.37
C PHE A 19 -6.86 -25.87 -2.70
N GLU A 20 -6.58 -25.73 -3.98
CA GLU A 20 -5.99 -24.53 -4.54
C GLU A 20 -7.01 -23.43 -4.23
N ASN A 21 -6.73 -22.65 -3.18
CA ASN A 21 -7.51 -21.49 -2.78
C ASN A 21 -7.44 -20.49 -3.92
N ASN A 22 -8.25 -20.71 -4.95
CA ASN A 22 -8.50 -19.73 -5.99
C ASN A 22 -9.51 -18.75 -5.38
N GLU A 23 -9.06 -18.00 -4.38
CA GLU A 23 -9.70 -16.75 -4.03
C GLU A 23 -9.67 -15.93 -5.32
N VAL A 24 -10.85 -15.71 -5.90
CA VAL A 24 -11.05 -14.67 -6.89
C VAL A 24 -10.73 -13.37 -6.15
N ARG A 25 -9.45 -12.98 -6.14
CA ARG A 25 -9.02 -11.70 -5.60
C ARG A 25 -9.82 -10.64 -6.33
N ALA A 26 -10.58 -9.84 -5.59
CA ALA A 26 -11.19 -8.65 -6.15
C ALA A 26 -10.12 -7.91 -6.97
N SER A 27 -10.42 -7.58 -8.23
CA SER A 27 -9.46 -6.88 -9.10
C SER A 27 -9.00 -5.61 -8.37
N SER A 28 -7.69 -5.49 -8.13
CA SER A 28 -7.13 -4.30 -7.48
C SER A 28 -7.61 -3.03 -8.20
N ILE A 29 -7.73 -1.92 -7.49
CA ILE A 29 -8.12 -0.63 -8.10
C ILE A 29 -7.16 -0.29 -9.25
N ALA A 30 -5.86 -0.55 -9.07
CA ALA A 30 -4.87 -0.40 -10.12
C ALA A 30 -5.19 -1.23 -11.37
N ASP A 31 -5.58 -2.50 -11.21
CA ASP A 31 -5.95 -3.35 -12.34
C ASP A 31 -7.25 -2.89 -13.02
N GLN A 32 -8.22 -2.34 -12.28
CA GLN A 32 -9.43 -1.75 -12.86
C GLN A 32 -9.09 -0.53 -13.73
N VAL A 33 -8.29 0.39 -13.19
CA VAL A 33 -7.82 1.59 -13.93
C VAL A 33 -7.04 1.18 -15.18
N ILE A 34 -6.12 0.22 -15.06
CA ILE A 34 -5.29 -0.24 -16.18
C ILE A 34 -6.14 -0.99 -17.21
N SER A 35 -7.09 -1.81 -16.79
CA SER A 35 -8.03 -2.50 -17.67
C SER A 35 -8.89 -1.51 -18.45
N ALA A 36 -9.44 -0.50 -17.78
CA ALA A 36 -10.18 0.60 -18.41
C ALA A 36 -9.32 1.35 -19.43
N GLY A 37 -8.06 1.64 -19.09
CA GLY A 37 -7.11 2.27 -20.00
C GLY A 37 -6.80 1.40 -21.23
N ASN A 38 -6.53 0.11 -21.03
CA ASN A 38 -6.25 -0.85 -22.10
C ASN A 38 -7.43 -1.02 -23.05
N ALA A 39 -8.66 -0.97 -22.55
CA ALA A 39 -9.87 -1.02 -23.37
C ALA A 39 -9.98 0.18 -24.34
N GLN A 40 -9.22 1.25 -24.12
CA GLN A 40 -9.19 2.43 -24.99
C GLN A 40 -8.01 2.46 -25.96
N LEU A 41 -7.16 1.43 -26.02
CA LEU A 41 -6.02 1.38 -26.95
C LEU A 41 -6.45 1.71 -28.38
N GLY A 42 -5.71 2.62 -29.02
CA GLY A 42 -5.99 3.12 -30.37
C GLY A 42 -7.01 4.26 -30.45
N THR A 43 -7.67 4.64 -29.34
CA THR A 43 -8.59 5.78 -29.33
C THR A 43 -7.83 7.06 -29.73
N PRO A 44 -8.29 7.85 -30.73
CA PRO A 44 -7.54 8.97 -31.25
C PRO A 44 -7.30 10.07 -30.22
N TYR A 45 -6.18 10.79 -30.38
CA TYR A 45 -5.96 12.01 -29.61
C TYR A 45 -6.89 13.14 -30.07
N ARG A 46 -7.46 13.85 -29.09
CA ARG A 46 -8.25 15.08 -29.29
C ARG A 46 -7.88 16.06 -28.18
N TYR A 47 -7.34 17.23 -28.55
CA TYR A 47 -7.08 18.28 -27.57
C TYR A 47 -8.37 18.67 -26.86
N GLY A 48 -8.38 18.67 -25.53
CA GLY A 48 -9.59 18.90 -24.74
C GLY A 48 -10.51 17.68 -24.63
N GLY A 49 -10.20 16.57 -25.31
CA GLY A 49 -11.04 15.37 -25.38
C GLY A 49 -11.11 14.59 -24.07
N THR A 50 -12.32 14.14 -23.72
CA THR A 50 -12.62 13.44 -22.47
C THR A 50 -13.54 12.24 -22.66
N THR A 51 -13.72 11.75 -23.88
CA THR A 51 -14.63 10.63 -24.17
C THR A 51 -13.96 9.60 -25.08
N THR A 52 -14.57 8.43 -25.21
CA THR A 52 -14.08 7.32 -26.07
C THR A 52 -14.06 7.65 -27.57
N SER A 53 -14.62 8.81 -27.97
CA SER A 53 -14.46 9.33 -29.35
C SER A 53 -13.11 10.03 -29.56
N GLY A 54 -12.40 10.35 -28.49
CA GLY A 54 -11.05 10.88 -28.50
C GLY A 54 -10.67 11.57 -27.19
N PHE A 55 -9.43 11.35 -26.75
CA PHE A 55 -8.92 11.85 -25.47
C PHE A 55 -7.69 12.75 -25.65
N ASP A 56 -7.54 13.77 -24.80
CA ASP A 56 -6.18 14.26 -24.48
C ASP A 56 -5.55 13.44 -23.37
N CYS A 57 -4.27 13.70 -23.04
CA CYS A 57 -3.53 12.91 -22.04
C CYS A 57 -4.25 12.90 -20.68
N SER A 58 -4.60 14.06 -20.17
CA SER A 58 -5.27 14.22 -18.87
C SER A 58 -6.74 13.79 -18.86
N GLY A 59 -7.43 13.89 -20.00
CA GLY A 59 -8.79 13.38 -20.19
C GLY A 59 -8.82 11.85 -20.23
N PHE A 60 -7.81 11.22 -20.83
CA PHE A 60 -7.63 9.78 -20.81
C PHE A 60 -7.36 9.26 -19.40
N THR A 61 -6.40 9.85 -18.67
CA THR A 61 -6.11 9.43 -17.29
C THR A 61 -7.35 9.62 -16.42
N ARG A 62 -8.03 10.76 -16.51
CA ARG A 62 -9.28 11.00 -15.78
C ARG A 62 -10.33 9.94 -16.09
N TYR A 63 -10.56 9.61 -17.36
CA TYR A 63 -11.51 8.57 -17.75
C TYR A 63 -11.19 7.21 -17.11
N ALA A 64 -9.93 6.78 -17.21
CA ALA A 64 -9.52 5.48 -16.69
C ALA A 64 -9.69 5.37 -15.16
N PHE A 65 -9.37 6.45 -14.43
CA PHE A 65 -9.55 6.50 -12.98
C PHE A 65 -11.02 6.62 -12.55
N ASP A 66 -11.84 7.33 -13.33
CA ASP A 66 -13.28 7.45 -13.09
C ASP A 66 -13.99 6.08 -13.18
N GLN A 67 -13.51 5.17 -14.04
CA GLN A 67 -14.02 3.79 -14.10
C GLN A 67 -13.77 3.00 -12.80
N ALA A 68 -12.82 3.43 -11.98
CA ALA A 68 -12.54 2.87 -10.66
C ALA A 68 -13.04 3.77 -9.51
N GLY A 69 -13.93 4.73 -9.81
CA GLY A 69 -14.51 5.63 -8.82
C GLY A 69 -13.60 6.77 -8.33
N ILE A 70 -12.43 6.96 -8.94
CA ILE A 70 -11.46 7.99 -8.53
C ILE A 70 -11.58 9.21 -9.45
N SER A 71 -12.04 10.33 -8.87
CA SER A 71 -12.17 11.60 -9.57
C SER A 71 -10.83 12.34 -9.66
N LEU A 72 -10.34 12.57 -10.88
CA LEU A 72 -9.15 13.37 -11.13
C LEU A 72 -9.46 14.81 -11.64
N PRO A 73 -8.64 15.80 -11.25
CA PRO A 73 -8.67 17.13 -11.86
C PRO A 73 -8.51 17.08 -13.39
N ARG A 74 -8.93 18.14 -14.08
CA ARG A 74 -9.05 18.10 -15.55
C ARG A 74 -7.69 18.11 -16.26
N THR A 75 -6.71 18.87 -15.78
CA THR A 75 -5.44 19.09 -16.49
C THR A 75 -4.30 18.27 -15.90
N ALA A 76 -3.30 17.93 -16.71
CA ALA A 76 -2.11 17.22 -16.25
C ALA A 76 -1.39 17.96 -15.11
N ALA A 77 -1.30 19.30 -15.20
CA ALA A 77 -0.73 20.12 -14.15
C ALA A 77 -1.53 20.03 -12.83
N GLN A 78 -2.87 20.10 -12.88
CA GLN A 78 -3.68 19.92 -11.67
C GLN A 78 -3.60 18.50 -11.11
N GLN A 79 -3.54 17.48 -11.97
CA GLN A 79 -3.35 16.09 -11.55
C GLN A 79 -2.01 15.86 -10.86
N TYR A 80 -0.99 16.68 -11.16
CA TYR A 80 0.30 16.62 -10.48
C TYR A 80 0.26 17.17 -9.04
N GLU A 81 -0.73 18.02 -8.73
CA GLU A 81 -0.88 18.62 -7.39
C GLU A 81 -1.66 17.73 -6.41
N VAL A 82 -2.21 16.59 -6.86
CA VAL A 82 -2.99 15.67 -6.02
C VAL A 82 -2.28 14.33 -5.82
N GLY A 83 -2.57 13.67 -4.70
CA GLY A 83 -1.96 12.40 -4.32
C GLY A 83 -0.54 12.53 -3.76
N THR A 84 0.06 11.39 -3.45
CA THR A 84 1.36 11.31 -2.78
C THR A 84 2.49 11.25 -3.81
N PRO A 85 3.57 12.04 -3.67
CA PRO A 85 4.74 11.94 -4.54
C PRO A 85 5.38 10.54 -4.48
N VAL A 86 5.76 10.00 -5.65
CA VAL A 86 6.40 8.68 -5.76
C VAL A 86 7.77 8.82 -6.43
N SER A 87 8.81 8.25 -5.82
CA SER A 87 10.13 8.15 -6.42
C SER A 87 10.12 7.13 -7.57
N ARG A 88 10.99 7.31 -8.57
CA ARG A 88 11.02 6.42 -9.75
C ARG A 88 11.27 4.94 -9.39
N SER A 89 12.04 4.67 -8.33
CA SER A 89 12.30 3.31 -7.85
C SER A 89 11.08 2.65 -7.21
N ASN A 90 10.12 3.45 -6.73
CA ASN A 90 8.96 2.99 -5.96
C ASN A 90 7.67 3.04 -6.78
N LEU A 91 7.79 3.15 -8.11
CA LEU A 91 6.66 3.15 -9.03
C LEU A 91 5.90 1.83 -8.95
N GLN A 92 4.59 1.94 -8.75
CA GLN A 92 3.64 0.83 -8.70
C GLN A 92 2.59 1.01 -9.78
N ARG A 93 2.04 -0.12 -10.26
CA ARG A 93 0.95 -0.14 -11.23
C ARG A 93 -0.18 0.79 -10.76
N GLY A 94 -0.66 1.65 -11.65
CA GLY A 94 -1.68 2.64 -11.34
C GLY A 94 -1.13 3.99 -10.87
N ASP A 95 0.17 4.17 -10.66
CA ASP A 95 0.73 5.51 -10.44
C ASP A 95 0.58 6.40 -11.68
N LEU A 96 0.29 7.68 -11.48
CA LEU A 96 0.36 8.67 -12.54
C LEU A 96 1.81 9.10 -12.75
N VAL A 97 2.27 9.05 -14.00
CA VAL A 97 3.60 9.53 -14.41
C VAL A 97 3.47 10.80 -15.24
N PHE A 98 4.37 11.76 -15.01
CA PHE A 98 4.27 13.12 -15.57
C PHE A 98 5.53 13.50 -16.32
N PHE A 99 5.34 14.29 -17.38
CA PHE A 99 6.40 14.66 -18.31
C PHE A 99 6.33 16.12 -18.74
N ASN A 100 7.51 16.65 -19.10
CA ASN A 100 7.70 17.93 -19.74
C ASN A 100 7.97 17.72 -21.24
N THR A 101 6.92 17.82 -22.06
CA THR A 101 7.01 17.65 -23.52
C THR A 101 7.07 18.99 -24.26
N VAL A 102 6.44 20.03 -23.71
CA VAL A 102 6.35 21.38 -24.33
C VAL A 102 6.55 22.53 -23.33
N GLY A 103 6.89 22.24 -22.07
CA GLY A 103 7.04 23.21 -20.97
C GLY A 103 6.24 22.80 -19.74
N GLY A 104 6.83 22.90 -18.55
CA GLY A 104 6.19 22.51 -17.28
C GLY A 104 5.64 21.09 -17.28
N ILE A 105 4.61 20.82 -16.45
CA ILE A 105 3.83 19.58 -16.51
C ILE A 105 2.87 19.67 -17.69
N SER A 106 3.28 19.09 -18.82
CA SER A 106 2.55 19.19 -20.10
C SER A 106 1.99 17.87 -20.61
N HIS A 107 2.38 16.74 -20.01
CA HIS A 107 1.88 15.42 -20.40
C HIS A 107 1.86 14.47 -19.21
N ASN A 108 0.98 13.48 -19.26
CA ASN A 108 0.89 12.44 -18.24
C ASN A 108 0.40 11.10 -18.82
N GLY A 109 0.47 10.06 -17.99
CA GLY A 109 -0.05 8.73 -18.27
C GLY A 109 -0.10 7.87 -17.01
N ILE A 110 -0.52 6.61 -17.17
CA ILE A 110 -0.71 5.66 -16.08
C ILE A 110 0.40 4.62 -16.16
N TYR A 111 1.19 4.45 -15.11
CA TYR A 111 2.22 3.43 -15.04
C TYR A 111 1.58 2.04 -14.98
N ILE A 112 2.03 1.14 -15.85
CA ILE A 112 1.46 -0.22 -15.98
C ILE A 112 2.45 -1.31 -15.57
N GLY A 113 3.56 -0.95 -14.91
CA GLY A 113 4.64 -1.87 -14.55
C GLY A 113 5.67 -2.02 -15.68
N ASN A 114 6.73 -2.78 -15.41
CA ASN A 114 7.78 -3.11 -16.39
C ASN A 114 8.40 -1.89 -17.10
N ASN A 115 8.53 -0.75 -16.40
CA ASN A 115 9.03 0.51 -16.96
C ASN A 115 8.18 1.01 -18.17
N GLN A 116 6.89 0.66 -18.20
CA GLN A 116 5.92 1.04 -19.22
C GLN A 116 4.78 1.86 -18.63
N PHE A 117 4.16 2.69 -19.46
CA PHE A 117 2.98 3.46 -19.12
C PHE A 117 2.04 3.58 -20.32
N ILE A 118 0.74 3.68 -20.05
CA ILE A 118 -0.30 3.92 -21.04
C ILE A 118 -0.73 5.39 -21.01
N HIS A 119 -0.92 6.00 -22.17
CA HIS A 119 -1.26 7.41 -22.30
C HIS A 119 -1.94 7.71 -23.63
N SER A 120 -2.61 8.86 -23.76
CA SER A 120 -3.06 9.38 -25.06
C SER A 120 -1.97 10.28 -25.67
N SER A 121 -1.30 9.81 -26.71
CA SER A 121 -0.27 10.55 -27.46
C SER A 121 -0.86 11.28 -28.66
N SER A 122 -0.33 12.47 -28.99
CA SER A 122 -0.80 13.26 -30.13
C SER A 122 -0.62 12.57 -31.48
N SER A 123 0.30 11.61 -31.60
CA SER A 123 0.60 10.90 -32.85
C SER A 123 -0.05 9.53 -32.98
N GLN A 124 -0.33 8.85 -31.87
CA GLN A 124 -0.78 7.46 -31.84
C GLN A 124 -2.12 7.26 -31.11
N GLY A 125 -2.69 8.31 -30.52
CA GLY A 125 -3.82 8.17 -29.63
C GLY A 125 -3.43 7.42 -28.36
N VAL A 126 -4.37 6.70 -27.77
CA VAL A 126 -4.10 5.86 -26.59
C VAL A 126 -3.14 4.73 -26.95
N SER A 127 -1.91 4.78 -26.43
CA SER A 127 -0.86 3.80 -26.69
C SER A 127 0.01 3.56 -25.46
N ILE A 128 0.84 2.52 -25.52
CA ILE A 128 1.80 2.17 -24.47
C ILE A 128 3.19 2.61 -24.90
N ALA A 129 3.92 3.24 -24.00
CA ALA A 129 5.30 3.62 -24.20
C ALA A 129 6.19 3.19 -23.04
N SER A 130 7.51 3.12 -23.30
CA SER A 130 8.50 2.84 -22.26
C SER A 130 9.02 4.15 -21.66
N LEU A 131 9.09 4.20 -20.32
CA LEU A 131 9.73 5.29 -19.57
C LEU A 131 11.25 5.36 -19.79
N GLY A 132 11.85 4.32 -20.38
CA GLY A 132 13.29 4.23 -20.65
C GLY A 132 13.68 4.59 -22.07
N ASN A 133 12.73 4.86 -22.97
CA ASN A 133 13.08 5.18 -24.35
C ASN A 133 13.66 6.60 -24.48
N SER A 134 14.34 6.86 -25.60
CA SER A 134 15.04 8.13 -25.86
C SER A 134 14.15 9.37 -25.87
N TYR A 135 12.84 9.21 -26.02
CA TYR A 135 11.89 10.32 -26.01
C TYR A 135 11.39 10.63 -24.60
N TRP A 136 10.91 9.62 -23.86
CA TRP A 136 10.25 9.80 -22.56
C TRP A 136 11.22 9.90 -21.39
N ALA A 137 12.35 9.19 -21.44
CA ALA A 137 13.33 9.21 -20.35
C ALA A 137 13.82 10.63 -20.01
N PRO A 138 14.29 11.47 -20.96
CA PRO A 138 14.74 12.82 -20.65
C PRO A 138 13.60 13.80 -20.33
N ARG A 139 12.34 13.41 -20.52
CA ARG A 139 11.15 14.25 -20.29
C ARG A 139 10.43 13.93 -19.00
N TYR A 140 10.81 12.85 -18.31
CA TYR A 140 10.19 12.44 -17.05
C TYR A 140 10.42 13.50 -15.96
N VAL A 141 9.33 13.95 -15.34
CA VAL A 141 9.36 14.96 -14.27
C VAL A 141 9.16 14.31 -12.89
N GLY A 142 8.18 13.41 -12.77
CA GLY A 142 7.85 12.78 -11.49
C GLY A 142 6.60 11.91 -11.58
N ALA A 143 6.18 11.37 -10.43
CA ALA A 143 5.00 10.52 -10.32
C ALA A 143 4.16 10.85 -9.07
N LYS A 144 2.86 10.54 -9.16
CA LYS A 144 1.88 10.69 -8.08
C LYS A 144 1.05 9.42 -7.92
N ARG A 145 0.90 8.97 -6.68
CA ARG A 145 -0.04 7.91 -6.30
C ARG A 145 -1.33 8.53 -5.80
N VAL A 146 -2.40 8.26 -6.54
CA VAL A 146 -3.76 8.74 -6.22
C VAL A 146 -4.70 7.59 -5.85
N ILE A 147 -4.30 6.35 -6.17
CA ILE A 147 -4.96 5.15 -5.67
C ILE A 147 -4.59 5.04 -4.20
N GLN A 148 -5.56 5.28 -3.34
CA GLN A 148 -5.51 4.80 -1.97
C GLN A 148 -5.98 3.35 -2.08
N GLU A 149 -5.07 2.39 -2.01
CA GLU A 149 -5.52 1.07 -1.61
C GLU A 149 -6.02 1.27 -0.18
N GLU A 150 -7.35 1.30 -0.01
CA GLU A 150 -7.89 0.83 1.24
C GLU A 150 -7.32 -0.57 1.37
N VAL A 151 -6.30 -0.69 2.20
CA VAL A 151 -5.87 -1.99 2.70
C VAL A 151 -7.02 -2.42 3.61
N GLU A 152 -8.18 -2.76 3.03
CA GLU A 152 -8.94 -3.88 3.55
C GLU A 152 -7.98 -5.03 3.40
N VAL A 153 -7.22 -5.28 4.46
CA VAL A 153 -6.60 -6.58 4.57
C VAL A 153 -7.77 -7.54 4.61
N ALA A 154 -8.06 -8.16 3.45
CA ALA A 154 -8.76 -9.41 3.41
C ALA A 154 -8.14 -10.24 4.52
N ALA A 155 -8.97 -10.76 5.43
CA ALA A 155 -8.64 -11.40 6.70
C ALA A 155 -7.70 -12.62 6.53
N ALA A 156 -6.52 -12.40 5.97
CA ALA A 156 -5.47 -13.34 5.69
C ALA A 156 -4.57 -13.36 6.93
N SER A 157 -5.03 -14.14 7.91
CA SER A 157 -4.32 -14.68 9.06
C SER A 157 -3.55 -13.67 9.93
N TYR A 158 -4.27 -12.70 10.48
CA TYR A 158 -3.83 -12.07 11.71
C TYR A 158 -4.22 -12.95 12.90
N GLU A 159 -3.24 -13.34 13.72
CA GLU A 159 -3.53 -13.92 15.03
C GLU A 159 -3.67 -12.79 16.05
N GLU A 160 -4.71 -12.82 16.87
CA GLU A 160 -4.82 -11.91 18.01
C GLU A 160 -3.68 -12.16 19.01
N VAL A 161 -3.16 -11.08 19.57
CA VAL A 161 -2.04 -11.11 20.53
C VAL A 161 -2.43 -10.36 21.78
N ASP A 162 -2.17 -11.00 22.93
CA ASP A 162 -2.28 -10.34 24.21
C ASP A 162 -1.12 -9.37 24.41
N VAL A 163 -1.44 -8.10 24.67
CA VAL A 163 -0.46 -7.07 24.98
C VAL A 163 -0.64 -6.64 26.42
N THR A 164 0.45 -6.58 27.17
CA THR A 164 0.49 -5.92 28.49
C THR A 164 1.44 -4.75 28.47
N ILE A 165 1.03 -3.63 29.03
CA ILE A 165 1.80 -2.40 29.12
C ILE A 165 1.85 -2.00 30.59
N ASN A 166 3.06 -1.85 31.14
CA ASN A 166 3.29 -1.51 32.55
C ASN A 166 2.55 -2.43 33.54
N GLY A 167 2.38 -3.71 33.18
CA GLY A 167 1.68 -4.71 33.98
C GLY A 167 0.16 -4.77 33.79
N SER A 168 -0.44 -3.84 33.06
CA SER A 168 -1.87 -3.81 32.72
C SER A 168 -2.12 -4.46 31.36
N ALA A 169 -3.16 -5.28 31.25
CA ALA A 169 -3.58 -5.83 29.95
C ALA A 169 -4.23 -4.73 29.10
N LEU A 170 -3.83 -4.65 27.83
CA LEU A 170 -4.42 -3.76 26.86
C LEU A 170 -5.80 -4.28 26.47
N ASN A 171 -6.85 -3.54 26.84
CA ASN A 171 -8.24 -3.92 26.56
C ASN A 171 -8.87 -2.88 25.65
N THR A 172 -9.02 -3.23 24.38
CA THR A 172 -9.51 -2.36 23.31
C THR A 172 -10.58 -3.08 22.51
N ASP A 173 -11.46 -2.30 21.86
CA ASP A 173 -12.46 -2.81 20.93
C ASP A 173 -11.84 -3.52 19.72
N GLN A 174 -10.65 -3.08 19.30
CA GLN A 174 -9.80 -3.78 18.34
C GLN A 174 -8.59 -4.40 19.03
N SER A 175 -8.44 -5.73 19.01
CA SER A 175 -7.26 -6.42 19.55
C SER A 175 -5.99 -6.08 18.76
N ALA A 176 -4.83 -6.19 19.41
CA ALA A 176 -3.55 -6.21 18.72
C ALA A 176 -3.43 -7.48 17.87
N VAL A 177 -2.67 -7.39 16.78
CA VAL A 177 -2.55 -8.48 15.80
C VAL A 177 -1.09 -8.81 15.51
N LEU A 178 -0.80 -10.11 15.34
CA LEU A 178 0.45 -10.61 14.79
C LEU A 178 0.33 -10.74 13.27
N THR A 179 1.22 -10.06 12.54
CA THR A 179 1.32 -10.21 11.09
C THR A 179 2.07 -11.49 10.72
N ASN A 180 1.86 -12.00 9.50
CA ASN A 180 2.59 -13.16 8.98
C ASN A 180 4.12 -12.96 8.94
N ASN A 181 4.58 -11.71 8.92
CA ASN A 181 6.00 -11.34 8.98
C ASN A 181 6.52 -11.17 10.41
N GLY A 182 5.73 -11.53 11.42
CA GLY A 182 6.12 -11.56 12.83
C GLY A 182 6.12 -10.20 13.51
N SER A 183 5.48 -9.17 12.92
CA SER A 183 5.33 -7.87 13.57
C SER A 183 4.00 -7.80 14.32
N THR A 184 4.01 -7.19 15.50
CA THR A 184 2.76 -6.90 16.22
C THR A 184 2.28 -5.50 15.84
N LEU A 185 1.05 -5.42 15.33
CA LEU A 185 0.36 -4.15 15.12
C LEU A 185 -0.66 -3.94 16.24
N VAL A 186 -0.73 -2.73 16.76
CA VAL A 186 -1.56 -2.39 17.91
C VAL A 186 -2.40 -1.15 17.58
N PRO A 187 -3.65 -1.03 18.05
CA PRO A 187 -4.45 0.17 17.81
C PRO A 187 -3.70 1.42 18.26
N MET A 188 -3.59 2.41 17.37
CA MET A 188 -2.72 3.57 17.60
C MET A 188 -3.02 4.24 18.94
N ARG A 189 -4.28 4.54 19.21
CA ARG A 189 -4.69 5.31 20.39
C ARG A 189 -4.26 4.60 21.67
N ALA A 190 -4.45 3.29 21.71
CA ALA A 190 -4.21 2.48 22.89
C ALA A 190 -2.74 2.47 23.29
N ILE A 191 -1.81 2.32 22.33
CA ILE A 191 -0.38 2.32 22.63
C ILE A 191 0.14 3.73 22.95
N PHE A 192 -0.28 4.76 22.21
CA PHE A 192 0.22 6.12 22.44
C PHE A 192 -0.24 6.67 23.79
N GLU A 193 -1.53 6.52 24.12
CA GLU A 193 -2.08 7.02 25.39
C GLU A 193 -1.49 6.30 26.60
N GLU A 194 -1.30 4.98 26.52
CA GLU A 194 -0.73 4.19 27.62
C GLU A 194 0.76 4.49 27.84
N LEU A 195 1.48 4.86 26.79
CA LEU A 195 2.86 5.37 26.90
C LEU A 195 2.92 6.83 27.36
N GLY A 196 1.78 7.48 27.59
CA GLY A 196 1.69 8.87 28.04
C GLY A 196 2.04 9.87 26.95
N ALA A 197 1.80 9.52 25.68
CA ALA A 197 1.99 10.40 24.52
C ALA A 197 0.66 10.99 24.05
N ASP A 198 0.70 12.25 23.63
CA ASP A 198 -0.37 12.85 22.84
C ASP A 198 -0.39 12.25 21.44
N VAL A 199 -1.59 11.99 20.90
CA VAL A 199 -1.77 11.41 19.56
C VAL A 199 -2.64 12.30 18.69
N ASP A 200 -2.15 12.59 17.48
CA ASP A 200 -2.87 13.29 16.43
C ASP A 200 -2.95 12.42 15.18
N PHE A 201 -4.06 12.54 14.45
CA PHE A 201 -4.26 11.83 13.19
C PHE A 201 -4.68 12.81 12.11
N ASP A 202 -3.79 13.01 11.14
CA ASP A 202 -4.09 13.77 9.94
C ASP A 202 -4.78 12.84 8.92
N ASN A 203 -6.09 13.05 8.74
CA ASN A 203 -6.89 12.27 7.81
C ASN A 203 -6.56 12.52 6.33
N ALA A 204 -6.00 13.69 5.98
CA ALA A 204 -5.63 14.01 4.60
C ALA A 204 -4.35 13.30 4.18
N SER A 205 -3.35 13.27 5.07
CA SER A 205 -2.09 12.57 4.83
C SER A 205 -2.08 11.12 5.34
N LYS A 206 -3.13 10.69 6.06
CA LYS A 206 -3.24 9.40 6.76
C LYS A 206 -2.06 9.15 7.69
N THR A 207 -1.64 10.21 8.37
CA THR A 207 -0.45 10.20 9.24
C THR A 207 -0.89 10.22 10.70
N VAL A 208 -0.43 9.22 11.44
CA VAL A 208 -0.46 9.21 12.90
C VAL A 208 0.78 9.94 13.40
N LYS A 209 0.62 10.89 14.32
CA LYS A 209 1.72 11.54 15.01
C LYS A 209 1.55 11.38 16.51
N GLY A 210 2.56 10.82 17.16
CA GLY A 210 2.64 10.77 18.61
C GLY A 210 3.71 11.74 19.13
N SER A 211 3.47 12.32 20.30
CA SER A 211 4.44 13.18 20.98
C SER A 211 4.41 13.05 22.50
N GLN A 212 5.59 13.00 23.11
CA GLN A 212 5.78 13.03 24.56
C GLN A 212 7.01 13.88 24.88
N GLY A 213 6.80 15.10 25.39
CA GLY A 213 7.89 16.07 25.54
C GLY A 213 8.54 16.41 24.19
N GLU A 214 9.85 16.19 24.07
CA GLU A 214 10.61 16.38 22.83
C GLU A 214 10.62 15.14 21.91
N MET A 215 10.17 13.99 22.42
CA MET A 215 10.08 12.77 21.64
C MET A 215 8.86 12.85 20.73
N THR A 216 9.08 12.62 19.44
CA THR A 216 7.98 12.54 18.47
C THR A 216 8.20 11.36 17.56
N ILE A 217 7.10 10.78 17.08
CA ILE A 217 7.10 9.81 16.01
C ILE A 217 5.93 10.10 15.07
N SER A 218 6.15 10.01 13.76
CA SER A 218 5.11 10.03 12.74
C SER A 218 5.17 8.79 11.86
N LEU A 219 3.99 8.21 11.59
CA LEU A 219 3.81 7.05 10.75
C LEU A 219 2.67 7.33 9.77
N THR A 220 2.93 7.14 8.48
CA THR A 220 1.88 7.22 7.45
C THR A 220 1.39 5.80 7.12
N ILE A 221 0.08 5.60 7.07
CA ILE A 221 -0.51 4.29 6.72
C ILE A 221 0.05 3.84 5.36
N GLY A 222 0.54 2.59 5.29
CA GLY A 222 1.14 2.00 4.10
C GLY A 222 2.56 2.49 3.76
N ASN A 223 3.15 3.39 4.54
CA ASN A 223 4.54 3.83 4.35
C ASN A 223 5.49 3.02 5.24
N GLU A 224 6.53 2.45 4.65
CA GLU A 224 7.56 1.65 5.33
C GLU A 224 8.60 2.51 6.06
N VAL A 225 8.42 3.83 6.14
CA VAL A 225 9.31 4.73 6.86
C VAL A 225 8.53 5.48 7.93
N ALA A 226 8.98 5.36 9.17
CA ALA A 226 8.57 6.24 10.27
C ALA A 226 9.62 7.34 10.46
N TYR A 227 9.18 8.50 10.96
CA TYR A 227 10.07 9.61 11.29
C TYR A 227 9.99 9.91 12.78
N THR A 228 11.13 10.09 13.43
CA THR A 228 11.22 10.51 14.82
C THR A 228 11.72 11.96 14.92
N SER A 229 11.83 12.51 16.13
CA SER A 229 12.44 13.83 16.34
C SER A 229 13.91 13.92 15.88
N ALA A 230 14.62 12.79 15.79
CA ALA A 230 16.05 12.76 15.49
C ALA A 230 16.42 12.07 14.17
N SER A 231 15.57 11.17 13.65
CA SER A 231 15.93 10.28 12.54
C SER A 231 14.72 9.71 11.80
N SER A 232 14.96 8.87 10.80
CA SER A 232 13.96 8.03 10.14
C SER A 232 14.25 6.56 10.39
N ILE A 233 13.21 5.74 10.53
CA ILE A 233 13.27 4.32 10.85
C ILE A 233 12.59 3.55 9.71
N GLN A 234 13.30 2.58 9.11
CA GLN A 234 12.69 1.64 8.17
C GLN A 234 11.86 0.62 8.95
N LEU A 235 10.62 0.43 8.53
CA LEU A 235 9.65 -0.48 9.12
C LEU A 235 9.67 -1.80 8.34
N ASN A 236 9.67 -2.92 9.08
CA ASN A 236 9.42 -4.23 8.49
C ASN A 236 7.95 -4.39 8.09
N GLU A 237 7.07 -3.72 8.82
CA GLU A 237 5.63 -3.65 8.56
C GLU A 237 5.16 -2.21 8.77
N PRO A 238 4.49 -1.58 7.79
CA PRO A 238 3.99 -0.21 7.94
C PRO A 238 2.77 -0.17 8.88
N ALA A 239 2.34 1.05 9.24
CA ALA A 239 1.02 1.23 9.84
C ALA A 239 -0.09 0.83 8.87
N GLN A 240 -1.17 0.22 9.37
CA GLN A 240 -2.23 -0.38 8.57
C GLN A 240 -3.61 0.02 9.08
N LEU A 241 -4.61 -0.04 8.20
CA LEU A 241 -6.01 0.05 8.59
C LEU A 241 -6.56 -1.37 8.72
N VAL A 242 -7.04 -1.75 9.90
CA VAL A 242 -7.65 -3.07 10.15
C VAL A 242 -9.02 -2.84 10.78
N ASN A 243 -10.08 -3.34 10.14
CA ASN A 243 -11.47 -3.15 10.58
C ASN A 243 -11.86 -1.68 10.84
N GLY A 244 -11.31 -0.73 10.09
CA GLY A 244 -11.55 0.70 10.29
C GLY A 244 -10.74 1.34 11.44
N HIS A 245 -9.87 0.58 12.10
CA HIS A 245 -8.93 1.08 13.11
C HIS A 245 -7.53 1.21 12.52
N THR A 246 -6.85 2.31 12.82
CA THR A 246 -5.43 2.46 12.48
C THR A 246 -4.61 1.68 13.49
N LEU A 247 -3.87 0.68 13.01
CA LEU A 247 -2.91 -0.07 13.80
C LEU A 247 -1.49 0.33 13.40
N VAL A 248 -0.61 0.41 14.39
CA VAL A 248 0.78 0.85 14.24
C VAL A 248 1.75 -0.22 14.74
N PRO A 249 2.99 -0.27 14.23
CA PRO A 249 3.99 -1.23 14.69
C PRO A 249 4.34 -0.99 16.17
N LEU A 250 3.93 -1.92 17.03
CA LEU A 250 4.01 -1.78 18.49
C LEU A 250 5.43 -1.46 18.96
N ARG A 251 6.40 -2.26 18.50
CA ARG A 251 7.80 -2.13 18.92
C ARG A 251 8.37 -0.75 18.61
N VAL A 252 8.14 -0.27 17.38
CA VAL A 252 8.69 1.01 16.93
C VAL A 252 8.10 2.18 17.72
N VAL A 253 6.80 2.13 18.00
CA VAL A 253 6.14 3.17 18.81
C VAL A 253 6.64 3.14 20.26
N ALA A 254 6.72 1.96 20.86
CA ALA A 254 7.20 1.80 22.23
C ALA A 254 8.65 2.30 22.41
N GLU A 255 9.56 1.84 21.55
CA GLU A 255 10.97 2.22 21.63
C GLU A 255 11.18 3.71 21.34
N ALA A 256 10.33 4.34 20.50
CA ALA A 256 10.39 5.78 20.23
C ALA A 256 10.07 6.66 21.45
N PHE A 257 9.35 6.13 22.44
CA PHE A 257 9.10 6.79 23.73
C PHE A 257 9.96 6.21 24.88
N GLY A 258 10.99 5.43 24.54
CA GLY A 258 11.95 4.89 25.51
C GLY A 258 11.49 3.64 26.25
N ALA A 259 10.36 3.04 25.87
CA ALA A 259 9.88 1.79 26.45
C ALA A 259 10.65 0.57 25.90
N SER A 260 10.78 -0.46 26.72
CA SER A 260 11.31 -1.77 26.33
C SER A 260 10.19 -2.72 25.93
N VAL A 261 10.44 -3.61 24.95
CA VAL A 261 9.44 -4.54 24.42
C VAL A 261 9.97 -5.98 24.39
N ASP A 262 9.33 -6.83 25.19
CA ASP A 262 9.58 -8.26 25.29
C ASP A 262 8.48 -9.09 24.62
N TRP A 263 8.87 -10.19 23.97
CA TRP A 263 7.96 -11.15 23.35
C TRP A 263 8.15 -12.53 23.97
N ASP A 264 7.06 -13.10 24.49
CA ASP A 264 7.00 -14.50 24.93
C ASP A 264 6.32 -15.34 23.84
N ALA A 265 7.09 -16.18 23.16
CA ALA A 265 6.61 -17.06 22.10
C ALA A 265 5.72 -18.21 22.60
N GLN A 266 5.84 -18.62 23.88
CA GLN A 266 5.04 -19.71 24.45
C GLN A 266 3.63 -19.23 24.76
N THR A 267 3.52 -18.03 25.32
CA THR A 267 2.24 -17.42 25.71
C THR A 267 1.69 -16.48 24.65
N ARG A 268 2.44 -16.24 23.56
CA ARG A 268 2.12 -15.28 22.50
C ARG A 268 1.79 -13.90 23.06
N LYS A 269 2.59 -13.46 24.02
CA LYS A 269 2.33 -12.25 24.79
C LYS A 269 3.42 -11.23 24.56
N VAL A 270 3.02 -9.99 24.29
CA VAL A 270 3.92 -8.83 24.27
C VAL A 270 3.86 -8.13 25.62
N THR A 271 5.02 -7.82 26.19
CA THR A 271 5.14 -7.01 27.41
C THR A 271 5.91 -5.73 27.11
N ILE A 272 5.35 -4.59 27.50
CA ILE A 272 5.97 -3.27 27.40
C ILE A 272 6.21 -2.72 28.79
N SER A 273 7.41 -2.19 29.04
CA SER A 273 7.80 -1.58 30.31
C SER A 273 8.64 -0.32 30.09
N ASN A 274 8.36 0.71 30.89
CA ASN A 274 9.16 1.93 31.00
C ASN A 274 10.23 1.83 32.11
#